data_AF-A0A2R5FR45-F1
#
_entry.id   AF-A0A2R5FR45-F1
#
_cell.length_a   1.000
_cell.length_b   1.000
_cell.length_c   1.000
_cell.angle_alpha   90.00
_cell.angle_beta   90.00
_cell.angle_gamma   90.00
#
_symmetry.space_group_name_H-M   'P 1'
#
loop_
_entity.id
_entity.type
_entity.pdbx_description
1 polymer ?
#
loop_
_entity_poly.entity_id
_entity_poly.type
_entity_poly.pdbx_seq_one_letter_code
_entity_poly.pdbx_strand_id
1 'polypeptide(L)'
;MRETSISFEIQPPSKAEFEERIQNYQQQMPWLVCEINGEILGYAYATPYRTRAAYQWSVESSVYVNVEHRRKGVAKALYTSLFGLLQLQGFYNVFAALA
;
A
#
# COMPACT_ATOMS: atom_id res chain seq x y z
N MET A 1 -17.55 -15.13 -12.72
CA MET A 1 -16.77 -15.29 -11.47
C MET A 1 -16.49 -13.90 -10.94
N ARG A 2 -16.92 -13.59 -9.71
CA ARG A 2 -16.69 -12.29 -9.07
C ARG A 2 -15.36 -12.36 -8.33
N GLU A 3 -14.32 -11.74 -8.89
CA GLU A 3 -13.10 -11.44 -8.14
C GLU A 3 -13.40 -10.25 -7.23
N THR A 4 -13.67 -10.52 -5.96
CA THR A 4 -13.71 -9.45 -4.96
C THR A 4 -12.28 -9.04 -4.67
N SER A 5 -11.79 -8.03 -5.39
CA SER A 5 -10.76 -7.14 -4.85
C SER A 5 -11.36 -6.50 -3.62
N ILE A 6 -11.02 -7.01 -2.45
CA ILE A 6 -11.46 -6.45 -1.17
C ILE A 6 -10.56 -5.24 -0.89
N SER A 7 -10.72 -4.22 -1.72
CA SER A 7 -10.45 -2.83 -1.36
C SER A 7 -11.74 -2.35 -0.68
N PHE A 8 -11.67 -1.49 0.33
CA PHE A 8 -12.86 -0.84 0.93
C PHE A 8 -13.61 0.10 -0.05
N GLU A 9 -13.32 -0.01 -1.34
CA GLU A 9 -13.83 0.81 -2.42
C GLU A 9 -14.82 0.00 -3.26
N ILE A 10 -16.07 0.47 -3.29
CA ILE A 10 -17.21 -0.15 -3.98
C ILE A 10 -17.02 -0.14 -5.51
N GLN A 11 -16.15 0.74 -6.02
CA GLN A 11 -15.71 0.77 -7.41
C GLN A 11 -14.18 0.90 -7.47
N PRO A 12 -13.51 0.18 -8.39
CA PRO A 12 -12.10 0.43 -8.67
C PRO A 12 -11.91 1.90 -9.05
N PRO A 13 -10.95 2.63 -8.44
CA PRO A 13 -10.70 4.02 -8.78
C PRO A 13 -10.28 4.11 -10.25
N SER A 14 -10.66 5.21 -10.90
CA SER A 14 -10.18 5.53 -12.23
C SER A 14 -8.66 5.70 -12.24
N LYS A 15 -8.04 5.55 -13.41
CA LYS A 15 -6.59 5.73 -13.57
C LYS A 15 -6.13 7.10 -13.06
N ALA A 16 -6.90 8.16 -13.34
CA ALA A 16 -6.58 9.53 -12.92
C ALA A 16 -6.63 9.69 -11.40
N GLU A 17 -7.66 9.13 -10.74
CA GLU A 17 -7.76 9.15 -9.27
C GLU A 17 -6.62 8.38 -8.62
N PHE A 18 -6.19 7.27 -9.23
CA PHE A 18 -5.07 6.49 -8.74
C PHE A 18 -3.73 7.22 -8.90
N GLU A 19 -3.51 7.88 -10.04
CA GLU A 19 -2.35 8.74 -10.28
C GLU A 19 -2.29 9.90 -9.27
N GLU A 20 -3.41 10.55 -9.01
CA GLU A 20 -3.50 11.63 -8.01
C GLU A 20 -3.19 11.11 -6.60
N ARG A 21 -3.71 9.93 -6.23
CA ARG A 21 -3.39 9.30 -4.94
C ARG A 21 -1.91 9.01 -4.78
N ILE A 22 -1.28 8.45 -5.81
CA ILE A 22 0.17 8.22 -5.80
C ILE A 22 0.88 9.55 -5.57
N GLN A 23 0.53 10.58 -6.34
CA GLN A 23 1.14 11.91 -6.25
C GLN A 23 0.98 12.56 -4.87
N ASN A 24 -0.17 12.37 -4.23
CA ASN A 24 -0.46 12.95 -2.92
C ASN A 24 0.28 12.21 -1.80
N TYR A 25 0.21 10.87 -1.77
CA TYR A 25 0.79 10.11 -0.67
C TYR A 25 2.31 10.00 -0.76
N GLN A 26 2.88 9.91 -1.96
CA GLN A 26 4.33 9.79 -2.14
C GLN A 26 5.13 11.01 -1.65
N GLN A 27 4.46 12.14 -1.39
CA GLN A 27 5.09 13.33 -0.83
C GLN A 27 5.57 13.11 0.62
N GLN A 28 4.94 12.21 1.36
CA GLN A 28 5.20 12.01 2.79
C GLN A 28 5.39 10.55 3.19
N MET A 29 4.84 9.61 2.42
CA MET A 29 4.81 8.19 2.75
C MET A 29 5.28 7.35 1.56
N PRO A 30 5.87 6.16 1.82
CA PRO A 30 6.37 5.30 0.77
C PRO A 30 5.24 4.75 -0.09
N TRP A 31 5.51 4.72 -1.40
CA TRP A 31 4.78 3.97 -2.40
C TRP A 31 5.75 3.04 -3.12
N LEU A 32 5.52 1.74 -3.04
CA LEU A 32 6.42 0.71 -3.52
C LEU A 32 5.74 -0.17 -4.57
N VAL A 33 6.51 -0.55 -5.59
CA VAL A 33 6.14 -1.58 -6.55
C VAL A 33 7.14 -2.73 -6.47
N CYS A 34 6.66 -3.95 -6.63
CA CYS A 34 7.51 -5.13 -6.80
C CYS A 34 7.51 -5.48 -8.28
N GLU A 35 8.66 -5.32 -8.93
CA GLU A 35 8.86 -5.61 -10.34
C GLU A 35 9.86 -6.76 -10.50
N ILE A 36 9.53 -7.73 -11.35
CA ILE A 36 10.44 -8.81 -11.75
C ILE A 36 10.38 -8.93 -13.27
N ASN A 37 11.54 -8.86 -13.94
CA ASN A 37 11.65 -8.99 -15.39
C ASN A 37 10.73 -8.04 -16.19
N GLY A 38 10.52 -6.80 -15.72
CA GLY A 38 9.64 -5.83 -16.38
C GLY A 38 8.16 -5.98 -16.05
N GLU A 39 7.76 -6.98 -15.25
CA GLU A 39 6.38 -7.21 -14.84
C GLU A 39 6.15 -6.75 -13.40
N ILE A 40 5.14 -5.90 -13.18
CA ILE A 40 4.71 -5.49 -11.85
C ILE A 40 3.89 -6.62 -11.22
N LEU A 41 4.44 -7.23 -10.17
CA LEU A 41 3.81 -8.35 -9.46
C LEU A 41 2.94 -7.91 -8.29
N GLY A 42 3.07 -6.66 -7.87
CA GLY A 42 2.29 -6.09 -6.78
C GLY A 42 2.79 -4.71 -6.38
N TYR A 43 2.05 -4.06 -5.50
CA TYR A 43 2.41 -2.76 -4.94
C TYR A 43 1.97 -2.66 -3.48
N ALA A 44 2.63 -1.79 -2.73
CA ALA A 44 2.29 -1.49 -1.35
C ALA A 44 2.51 -0.01 -1.05
N TYR A 45 1.68 0.57 -0.22
CA TYR A 45 1.78 1.98 0.15
C TYR A 45 1.22 2.21 1.54
N ALA A 46 1.56 3.37 2.10
CA ALA A 46 1.02 3.85 3.36
C ALA A 46 0.21 5.14 3.19
N THR A 47 -0.80 5.32 4.03
CA THR A 47 -1.66 6.49 4.10
C THR A 47 -1.81 6.97 5.54
N PRO A 48 -2.25 8.22 5.79
CA PRO A 48 -2.47 8.69 7.15
C PRO A 48 -3.62 7.90 7.80
N TYR A 49 -3.44 7.42 9.02
CA TYR A 49 -4.48 6.61 9.68
C TYR A 49 -5.74 7.44 9.98
N ARG A 50 -5.58 8.67 10.49
CA ARG A 50 -6.68 9.60 10.84
C ARG A 50 -6.20 11.04 10.78
N THR A 51 -7.14 11.98 10.67
CA THR A 51 -6.86 13.41 10.47
C THR A 51 -6.46 14.18 11.72
N ARG A 52 -6.74 13.67 12.92
CA ARG A 52 -6.38 14.37 14.16
C ARG A 52 -4.87 14.33 14.37
N ALA A 53 -4.28 15.46 14.76
CA ALA A 53 -2.83 15.61 14.95
C ALA A 53 -2.19 14.56 15.87
N ALA A 54 -2.93 14.03 16.86
CA ALA A 54 -2.44 12.95 17.72
C ALA A 54 -2.07 11.66 16.97
N TYR A 55 -2.59 11.46 15.75
CA TYR A 55 -2.30 10.31 14.90
C TYR A 55 -1.19 10.58 13.86
N GLN A 56 -0.47 11.69 13.94
CA GLN A 56 0.55 12.05 12.94
C GLN A 56 1.69 11.02 12.80
N TRP A 57 1.89 10.17 13.82
CA TRP A 57 2.86 9.06 13.76
C TRP A 57 2.24 7.69 13.50
N SER A 58 0.98 7.67 13.06
CA SER A 58 0.21 6.47 12.80
C SER A 58 -0.22 6.45 11.33
N VAL A 59 0.10 5.35 10.65
CA VAL A 59 -0.27 5.14 9.24
C VAL A 59 -1.10 3.89 9.07
N GLU A 60 -1.86 3.83 7.99
CA GLU A 60 -2.47 2.62 7.48
C GLU A 60 -1.63 2.09 6.31
N SER A 61 -1.44 0.78 6.23
CA SER A 61 -0.71 0.12 5.15
C SER A 61 -1.66 -0.70 4.28
N SER A 62 -1.45 -0.64 2.97
CA SER A 62 -2.16 -1.44 1.97
C SER A 62 -1.16 -2.21 1.12
N VAL A 63 -1.47 -3.45 0.79
CA VAL A 63 -0.69 -4.28 -0.15
C VAL A 63 -1.63 -4.97 -1.14
N TYR A 64 -1.23 -4.98 -2.41
CA TYR A 64 -1.93 -5.69 -3.48
C TYR A 64 -0.92 -6.54 -4.22
N VAL A 65 -1.24 -7.82 -4.41
CA VAL A 65 -0.40 -8.78 -5.14
C VAL A 65 -1.23 -9.40 -6.25
N ASN A 66 -0.66 -9.47 -7.45
CA ASN A 66 -1.28 -10.13 -8.58
C ASN A 66 -1.62 -11.60 -8.23
N VAL A 67 -2.85 -12.03 -8.52
CA VAL A 67 -3.38 -13.36 -8.14
C VAL A 67 -2.53 -14.49 -8.71
N GLU A 68 -2.04 -14.32 -9.94
CA GLU A 68 -1.17 -15.28 -10.65
C GLU A 68 0.22 -15.44 -9.99
N HIS A 69 0.57 -14.54 -9.07
CA HIS A 69 1.87 -14.47 -8.39
C HIS A 69 1.78 -14.73 -6.88
N ARG A 70 0.64 -15.24 -6.40
CA ARG A 70 0.48 -15.65 -5.00
C ARG A 70 1.50 -16.73 -4.61
N ARG A 71 1.90 -16.73 -3.33
CA ARG A 71 2.88 -17.67 -2.71
C ARG A 71 4.34 -17.54 -3.16
N LYS A 72 4.71 -16.53 -3.95
CA LYS A 72 6.12 -16.22 -4.29
C LYS A 72 6.84 -15.27 -3.30
N GLY A 73 6.24 -14.99 -2.14
CA GLY A 73 6.82 -14.09 -1.13
C GLY A 73 6.72 -12.59 -1.46
N VAL A 74 6.03 -12.20 -2.55
CA VAL A 74 5.88 -10.79 -2.99
C VAL A 74 5.30 -9.89 -1.89
N ALA A 75 4.18 -10.28 -1.26
CA ALA A 75 3.60 -9.53 -0.15
C ALA A 75 4.57 -9.34 1.01
N LYS A 76 5.33 -10.40 1.34
CA LYS A 76 6.34 -10.36 2.42
C LYS A 76 7.47 -9.39 2.08
N ALA A 77 7.98 -9.41 0.85
CA ALA A 77 9.01 -8.49 0.40
C ALA A 77 8.52 -7.04 0.45
N LEU A 78 7.32 -6.77 -0.08
CA LEU A 78 6.71 -5.45 -0.05
C LEU A 78 6.51 -4.93 1.38
N TYR A 79 5.93 -5.73 2.28
CA TYR A 79 5.75 -5.33 3.67
C TYR A 79 7.07 -5.10 4.40
N THR A 80 8.06 -5.97 4.18
CA THR A 80 9.38 -5.83 4.82
C THR A 80 10.01 -4.49 4.43
N SER A 81 9.98 -4.15 3.14
CA SER A 81 10.51 -2.88 2.64
C SER A 81 9.69 -1.69 3.14
N LEU A 82 8.35 -1.79 3.08
CA LEU A 82 7.45 -0.71 3.51
C LEU A 82 7.65 -0.36 4.99
N PHE A 83 7.66 -1.36 5.87
CA PHE A 83 7.84 -1.14 7.31
C PHE A 83 9.23 -0.63 7.65
N GLY A 84 10.26 -1.10 6.94
CA GLY A 84 11.61 -0.55 7.07
C GLY A 84 11.67 0.94 6.75
N LEU A 85 11.04 1.38 5.65
CA LEU A 85 10.97 2.79 5.28
C LEU A 85 10.17 3.62 6.28
N LEU A 86 8.99 3.13 6.70
CA LEU A 86 8.15 3.83 7.66
C LEU A 86 8.84 4.01 9.01
N GLN A 87 9.58 3.00 9.47
CA GLN A 87 10.38 3.08 10.68
C GLN A 87 11.49 4.15 10.55
N LEU A 88 12.19 4.19 9.41
CA LEU A 88 13.21 5.22 9.15
C LEU A 88 12.63 6.63 9.06
N GLN A 89 11.37 6.77 8.60
CA GLN A 89 10.63 8.04 8.58
C GLN A 89 10.08 8.46 9.95
N GLY A 90 10.17 7.61 10.97
CA GLY A 90 9.74 7.93 12.33
C GLY A 90 8.26 7.66 12.62
N PHE A 91 7.57 6.86 11.79
CA PHE A 91 6.23 6.37 12.13
C PHE A 91 6.31 5.28 13.20
N TYR A 92 5.40 5.32 14.17
CA TYR A 92 5.39 4.41 15.32
C TYR A 92 4.34 3.30 15.21
N ASN A 93 3.17 3.61 14.64
CA ASN A 93 2.08 2.65 14.52
C ASN A 93 1.73 2.44 13.05
N VAL A 94 1.63 1.17 12.65
CA VAL A 94 1.14 0.78 11.33
C VAL A 94 -0.08 -0.09 11.50
N PHE A 95 -1.20 0.35 10.95
CA PHE A 95 -2.45 -0.40 10.92
C PHE A 95 -2.59 -1.08 9.56
N ALA A 96 -2.98 -2.35 9.54
CA ALA A 96 -3.32 -3.04 8.30
C ALA A 96 -4.79 -3.43 8.38
N ALA A 97 -5.58 -2.98 7.41
CA ALA A 97 -6.91 -3.51 7.23
C ALA A 97 -6.78 -4.89 6.58
N LEU A 98 -7.14 -5.95 7.31
CA LEU A 98 -7.33 -7.28 6.73
C LEU A 98 -8.73 -7.29 6.13
N ALA A 99 -8.79 -7.39 4.80
CA ALA A 99 -10.02 -7.47 4.03
C ALA A 99 -10.08 -8.81 3.31
#